data_AF-A0A1Q5Q7L3-F1
#
_entry.id   AF-A0A1Q5Q7L3-F1
#
_cell.length_a   1.000
_cell.length_b   1.000
_cell.length_c   1.000
_cell.angle_alpha   90.00
_cell.angle_beta   90.00
_cell.angle_gamma   90.00
#
_symmetry.space_group_name_H-M   'P 1'
#
loop_
_entity.id
_entity.type
_entity.pdbx_description
1 polymer ?
#
loop_
_entity_poly.entity_id
_entity_poly.type
_entity_poly.pdbx_seq_one_letter_code
_entity_poly.pdbx_strand_id
1 'polypeptide(L)'
;MRLPFSRLFVLALCSAAAHAEIFDYDVGTTEGKCTKAQLMKIDELIDDCNALVEAAMWAIEQHSQGQASAGVLTLFTSYFGIEWDWNIEGGFADAVSADAWSNIIYTFQEIQVFLQGADLSPYASSDPSQKPYIFCGEGNYERWDWYDEALDQDMEPIPKARLYGGGYYTVKEMYGAEFTEQNVFYSLKDKGYLFSNGDGCQPYVNSEGVTSVSVAFTSRPVKARTNPSEPQTVLPPSLTLCPATLDAPSNNEPALLSDITYPTPEAPVALDSMVTQSASMFHELAHLTTDYVVDYWYPLNVVIANAVYSSDQGGTLASRNAESYMYFALAVWFYKNAPSGTTPATFYRGMSNDPIRIPDN
;
A
#
# COMPACT_ATOMS: atom_id res chain seq x y z
N MET A 1 -4.81 -31.08 -22.57
CA MET A 1 -5.76 -30.51 -23.55
C MET A 1 -5.45 -29.03 -23.61
N ARG A 2 -4.68 -28.56 -24.61
CA ARG A 2 -4.21 -27.17 -24.71
C ARG A 2 -5.29 -26.34 -25.40
N LEU A 3 -5.85 -25.36 -24.71
CA LEU A 3 -6.77 -24.39 -25.32
C LEU A 3 -5.95 -23.34 -26.09
N PRO A 4 -6.28 -23.05 -27.36
CA PRO A 4 -5.62 -21.99 -28.12
C PRO A 4 -6.13 -20.63 -27.62
N PHE A 5 -5.28 -19.91 -26.90
CA PHE A 5 -5.49 -18.48 -26.61
C PHE A 5 -5.49 -17.72 -27.94
N SER A 6 -6.69 -17.41 -28.43
CA SER A 6 -6.87 -16.49 -29.55
C SER A 6 -6.42 -15.11 -29.10
N ARG A 7 -5.41 -14.56 -29.80
CA ARG A 7 -4.92 -13.20 -29.62
C ARG A 7 -6.03 -12.20 -29.94
N LEU A 8 -6.81 -11.83 -28.94
CA LEU A 8 -7.68 -10.67 -29.00
C LEU A 8 -6.77 -9.44 -28.90
N PHE A 9 -6.50 -8.79 -30.04
CA PHE A 9 -5.94 -7.44 -30.03
C PHE A 9 -7.04 -6.50 -29.52
N VAL A 10 -7.09 -6.31 -28.21
CA VAL A 10 -7.84 -5.20 -27.61
C VAL A 10 -7.06 -3.94 -28.00
N LEU A 11 -7.59 -3.19 -28.96
CA LEU A 11 -7.21 -1.80 -29.17
C LEU A 11 -7.67 -1.05 -27.91
N ALA A 12 -6.77 -0.99 -26.92
CA ALA A 12 -6.93 -0.13 -25.76
C ALA A 12 -6.91 1.32 -26.27
N LEU A 13 -8.09 1.86 -26.52
CA LEU A 13 -8.31 3.31 -26.51
C LEU A 13 -8.05 3.75 -25.06
N CYS A 14 -6.78 3.96 -24.71
CA CYS A 14 -6.39 4.62 -23.48
C CYS A 14 -6.79 6.09 -23.61
N SER A 15 -8.08 6.40 -23.45
CA SER A 15 -8.41 7.64 -22.77
C SER A 15 -7.86 7.47 -21.37
N ALA A 16 -6.74 8.13 -21.07
CA ALA A 16 -6.39 8.37 -19.68
C ALA A 16 -7.62 9.04 -19.05
N ALA A 17 -8.41 8.26 -18.32
CA ALA A 17 -9.42 8.82 -17.45
C ALA A 17 -8.67 9.86 -16.61
N ALA A 18 -9.16 11.09 -16.57
CA ALA A 18 -8.52 12.07 -15.71
C ALA A 18 -8.50 11.48 -14.29
N HIS A 19 -7.35 11.45 -13.61
CA HIS A 19 -7.20 10.80 -12.30
C HIS A 19 -8.22 11.30 -11.25
N ALA A 20 -8.82 12.48 -11.50
CA ALA A 20 -10.05 12.98 -10.88
C ALA A 20 -11.24 11.99 -10.87
N GLU A 21 -11.16 10.86 -11.58
CA GLU A 21 -12.20 9.85 -11.64
C GLU A 21 -12.05 8.71 -10.64
N ILE A 22 -10.90 8.47 -10.02
CA ILE A 22 -10.71 7.30 -9.12
C ILE A 22 -10.81 7.64 -7.62
N PHE A 23 -10.62 8.91 -7.27
CA PHE A 23 -10.75 9.43 -5.91
C PHE A 23 -11.82 10.52 -5.82
N ASP A 24 -12.38 10.69 -4.62
CA ASP A 24 -13.15 11.89 -4.26
C ASP A 24 -12.25 12.89 -3.51
N TYR A 25 -12.33 14.15 -3.92
CA TYR A 25 -11.57 15.27 -3.34
C TYR A 25 -12.48 16.32 -2.70
N ASP A 26 -13.81 16.13 -2.76
CA ASP A 26 -14.78 17.04 -2.14
C ASP A 26 -14.97 16.72 -0.66
N VAL A 27 -13.99 17.15 0.13
CA VAL A 27 -13.95 16.89 1.57
C VAL A 27 -14.93 17.76 2.36
N GLY A 28 -15.71 18.65 1.73
CA GLY A 28 -16.77 19.47 2.35
C GLY A 28 -16.32 20.52 3.39
N THR A 29 -15.14 20.35 3.98
CA THR A 29 -14.48 21.25 4.92
C THR A 29 -13.31 21.96 4.23
N THR A 30 -12.76 23.01 4.86
CA THR A 30 -11.48 23.61 4.41
C THR A 30 -10.26 22.84 4.91
N GLU A 31 -10.42 22.04 5.97
CA GLU A 31 -9.36 21.29 6.62
C GLU A 31 -9.15 19.96 5.89
N GLY A 32 -7.89 19.60 5.60
CA GLY A 32 -7.56 18.43 4.76
C GLY A 32 -7.92 18.56 3.27
N LYS A 33 -8.42 19.72 2.82
CA LYS A 33 -8.72 19.98 1.40
C LYS A 33 -7.45 20.19 0.59
N CYS A 34 -7.34 19.47 -0.52
CA CYS A 34 -6.25 19.65 -1.47
C CYS A 34 -6.35 20.98 -2.23
N THR A 35 -5.24 21.72 -2.27
CA THR A 35 -5.07 22.87 -3.17
C THR A 35 -4.92 22.40 -4.62
N LYS A 36 -5.11 23.29 -5.59
CA LYS A 36 -4.91 22.96 -7.01
C LYS A 36 -3.50 22.43 -7.30
N ALA A 37 -2.48 22.99 -6.65
CA ALA A 37 -1.10 22.54 -6.84
C ALA A 37 -0.88 21.12 -6.28
N GLN A 38 -1.48 20.82 -5.13
CA GLN A 38 -1.43 19.47 -4.55
C GLN A 38 -2.19 18.46 -5.42
N LEU A 39 -3.33 18.82 -6.00
CA LEU A 39 -4.05 17.95 -6.94
C LEU A 39 -3.19 17.62 -8.18
N MET A 40 -2.52 18.62 -8.76
CA MET A 40 -1.58 18.38 -9.86
C MET A 40 -0.42 17.47 -9.45
N LYS A 41 0.10 17.62 -8.22
CA LYS A 41 1.12 16.73 -7.69
C LYS A 41 0.60 15.31 -7.53
N ILE A 42 -0.60 15.14 -6.99
CA ILE A 42 -1.26 13.83 -6.84
C ILE A 42 -1.42 13.15 -8.20
N ASP A 43 -1.79 13.89 -9.26
CA ASP A 43 -1.85 13.33 -10.62
C ASP A 43 -0.49 12.77 -11.06
N GLU A 44 0.61 13.48 -10.81
CA GLU A 44 1.97 13.00 -11.11
C GLU A 44 2.35 11.76 -10.28
N LEU A 45 1.95 11.71 -9.00
CA LEU A 45 2.19 10.55 -8.14
C LEU A 45 1.42 9.32 -8.64
N ILE A 46 0.17 9.51 -9.09
CA ILE A 46 -0.67 8.44 -9.66
C ILE A 46 -0.08 7.91 -10.97
N ASP A 47 0.47 8.78 -11.84
CA ASP A 47 1.18 8.38 -13.06
C ASP A 47 2.37 7.46 -12.74
N ASP A 48 3.16 7.81 -11.73
CA ASP A 48 4.25 6.96 -11.26
C ASP A 48 3.74 5.65 -10.64
N CYS A 49 2.65 5.67 -9.87
CA CYS A 49 2.03 4.46 -9.34
C CYS A 49 1.58 3.51 -10.47
N ASN A 50 1.05 4.05 -11.57
CA ASN A 50 0.77 3.29 -12.79
C ASN A 50 2.04 2.65 -13.36
N ALA A 51 3.14 3.41 -13.48
CA ALA A 51 4.40 2.87 -13.96
C ALA A 51 4.97 1.76 -13.05
N LEU A 52 4.81 1.88 -11.74
CA LEU A 52 5.22 0.88 -10.75
C LEU A 52 4.38 -0.40 -10.87
N VAL A 53 3.04 -0.30 -10.90
CA VAL A 53 2.19 -1.50 -11.05
C VAL A 53 2.41 -2.17 -12.41
N GLU A 54 2.61 -1.41 -13.48
CA GLU A 54 2.92 -1.95 -14.81
C GLU A 54 4.27 -2.68 -14.84
N ALA A 55 5.25 -2.23 -14.06
CA ALA A 55 6.52 -2.94 -13.92
C ALA A 55 6.32 -4.26 -13.18
N ALA A 56 5.62 -4.24 -12.05
CA ALA A 56 5.31 -5.46 -11.29
C ALA A 56 4.48 -6.47 -12.09
N MET A 57 3.43 -6.02 -12.78
CA MET A 57 2.59 -6.86 -13.63
C MET A 57 3.36 -7.43 -14.83
N TRP A 58 4.32 -6.67 -15.39
CA TRP A 58 5.23 -7.21 -16.39
C TRP A 58 6.06 -8.39 -15.83
N ALA A 59 6.61 -8.29 -14.61
CA ALA A 59 7.35 -9.39 -14.00
C ALA A 59 6.48 -10.63 -13.76
N ILE A 60 5.23 -10.44 -13.33
CA ILE A 60 4.23 -11.51 -13.18
C ILE A 60 3.93 -12.17 -14.54
N GLU A 61 3.76 -11.37 -15.59
CA GLU A 61 3.52 -11.86 -16.95
C GLU A 61 4.70 -12.67 -17.47
N GLN A 62 5.95 -12.19 -17.27
CA GLN A 62 7.14 -12.94 -17.65
C GLN A 62 7.15 -14.33 -17.01
N HIS A 63 6.82 -14.44 -15.72
CA HIS A 63 6.73 -15.75 -15.05
C HIS A 63 5.61 -16.61 -15.66
N SER A 64 4.41 -16.04 -15.80
CA SER A 64 3.22 -16.74 -16.30
C SER A 64 3.37 -17.28 -17.72
N GLN A 65 4.26 -16.67 -18.51
CA GLN A 65 4.58 -17.09 -19.89
C GLN A 65 5.79 -18.03 -19.98
N GLY A 66 6.43 -18.43 -18.87
CA GLY A 66 7.67 -19.21 -18.87
C GLY A 66 8.89 -18.42 -19.39
N GLN A 67 8.83 -17.09 -19.32
CA GLN A 67 9.84 -16.17 -19.88
C GLN A 67 10.62 -15.41 -18.81
N ALA A 68 10.29 -15.59 -17.53
CA ALA A 68 10.99 -14.91 -16.44
C ALA A 68 12.48 -15.28 -16.44
N SER A 69 13.33 -14.25 -16.49
CA SER A 69 14.76 -14.43 -16.28
C SER A 69 15.02 -14.84 -14.83
N ALA A 70 16.19 -15.43 -14.58
CA ALA A 70 16.64 -15.71 -13.21
C ALA A 70 16.64 -14.44 -12.34
N GLY A 71 16.89 -13.26 -12.92
CA GLY A 71 16.83 -11.99 -12.21
C GLY A 71 15.42 -11.63 -11.74
N VAL A 72 14.42 -11.78 -12.61
CA VAL A 72 13.01 -11.54 -12.24
C VAL A 72 12.57 -12.49 -11.12
N LEU A 73 12.89 -13.78 -11.24
CA LEU A 73 12.58 -14.77 -10.20
C LEU A 73 13.27 -14.46 -8.87
N THR A 74 14.52 -14.00 -8.92
CA THR A 74 15.28 -13.60 -7.72
C THR A 74 14.64 -12.39 -7.03
N LEU A 75 14.07 -11.41 -7.77
CA LEU A 75 13.36 -10.29 -7.14
C LEU A 75 12.15 -10.77 -6.33
N PHE A 76 11.35 -11.72 -6.86
CA PHE A 76 10.25 -12.30 -6.10
C PHE A 76 10.74 -13.02 -4.84
N THR A 77 11.85 -13.77 -4.93
CA THR A 77 12.48 -14.39 -3.76
C THR A 77 12.93 -13.34 -2.74
N SER A 78 13.56 -12.25 -3.17
CA SER A 78 14.10 -11.22 -2.29
C SER A 78 13.03 -10.47 -1.48
N TYR A 79 11.90 -10.11 -2.11
CA TYR A 79 10.89 -9.25 -1.49
C TYR A 79 9.70 -10.00 -0.93
N PHE A 80 9.46 -11.22 -1.41
CA PHE A 80 8.32 -12.05 -1.03
C PHE A 80 8.68 -13.46 -0.60
N GLY A 81 9.96 -13.84 -0.55
CA GLY A 81 10.38 -15.15 -0.06
C GLY A 81 9.91 -16.32 -0.92
N ILE A 82 9.57 -16.09 -2.20
CA ILE A 82 9.10 -17.15 -3.08
C ILE A 82 10.23 -18.14 -3.36
N GLU A 83 10.02 -19.40 -3.03
CA GLU A 83 10.90 -20.51 -3.36
C GLU A 83 10.42 -21.22 -4.63
N TRP A 84 11.31 -21.32 -5.62
CA TRP A 84 11.02 -21.86 -6.95
C TRP A 84 11.47 -23.32 -7.07
N ASP A 85 10.65 -24.18 -7.68
CA ASP A 85 11.08 -25.52 -8.09
C ASP A 85 11.73 -25.45 -9.47
N TRP A 86 13.06 -25.40 -9.49
CA TRP A 86 13.83 -25.32 -10.74
C TRP A 86 13.71 -26.55 -11.65
N ASN A 87 13.13 -27.65 -11.17
CA ASN A 87 12.88 -28.85 -11.99
C ASN A 87 11.54 -28.78 -12.73
N ILE A 88 10.64 -27.88 -12.34
CA ILE A 88 9.31 -27.71 -12.92
C ILE A 88 9.21 -26.26 -13.39
N GLU A 89 9.09 -26.06 -14.71
CA GLU A 89 8.92 -24.70 -15.26
C GLU A 89 7.70 -24.01 -14.64
N GLY A 90 7.94 -22.88 -13.96
CA GLY A 90 6.92 -22.12 -13.22
C GLY A 90 6.41 -22.79 -11.94
N GLY A 91 7.11 -23.81 -11.44
CA GLY A 91 6.77 -24.53 -10.22
C GLY A 91 7.28 -23.81 -8.96
N PHE A 92 6.58 -24.04 -7.85
CA PHE A 92 6.96 -23.59 -6.51
C PHE A 92 7.54 -24.75 -5.72
N ALA A 93 8.55 -24.49 -4.89
CA ALA A 93 9.19 -25.52 -4.06
C ALA A 93 8.27 -26.00 -2.93
N ASP A 94 7.35 -25.16 -2.47
CA ASP A 94 6.41 -25.46 -1.40
C ASP A 94 5.03 -24.77 -1.59
N ALA A 95 4.08 -25.13 -0.72
CA ALA A 95 2.74 -24.55 -0.73
C ALA A 95 2.70 -23.10 -0.24
N VAL A 96 3.63 -22.70 0.64
CA VAL A 96 3.71 -21.33 1.17
C VAL A 96 4.02 -20.35 0.05
N SER A 97 4.95 -20.71 -0.83
CA SER A 97 5.33 -19.96 -2.02
C SER A 97 4.18 -19.87 -3.02
N ALA A 98 3.42 -20.95 -3.21
CA ALA A 98 2.24 -20.94 -4.10
C ALA A 98 1.10 -20.05 -3.55
N ASP A 99 0.87 -20.07 -2.24
CA ASP A 99 -0.12 -19.22 -1.57
C ASP A 99 0.31 -17.74 -1.61
N ALA A 100 1.57 -17.45 -1.27
CA ALA A 100 2.16 -16.11 -1.35
C ALA A 100 2.08 -15.57 -2.79
N TRP A 101 2.38 -16.38 -3.80
CA TRP A 101 2.24 -16.03 -5.20
C TRP A 101 0.82 -15.60 -5.58
N SER A 102 -0.19 -16.30 -5.04
CA SER A 102 -1.60 -15.96 -5.27
C SER A 102 -1.96 -14.59 -4.68
N ASN A 103 -1.49 -14.29 -3.45
CA ASN A 103 -1.68 -12.99 -2.82
C ASN A 103 -0.99 -11.86 -3.60
N ILE A 104 0.24 -12.12 -4.08
CA ILE A 104 1.01 -11.14 -4.86
C ILE A 104 0.29 -10.76 -6.14
N ILE A 105 -0.16 -11.75 -6.91
CA ILE A 105 -0.94 -11.51 -8.15
C ILE A 105 -2.20 -10.73 -7.82
N TYR A 106 -2.96 -11.19 -6.83
CA TYR A 106 -4.22 -10.55 -6.46
C TYR A 106 -4.00 -9.09 -6.08
N THR A 107 -3.04 -8.79 -5.20
CA THR A 107 -2.78 -7.42 -4.74
C THR A 107 -2.36 -6.50 -5.89
N PHE A 108 -1.42 -6.91 -6.75
CA PHE A 108 -1.04 -6.08 -7.90
C PHE A 108 -2.16 -5.91 -8.92
N GLN A 109 -3.02 -6.92 -9.09
CA GLN A 109 -4.22 -6.80 -9.93
C GLN A 109 -5.22 -5.81 -9.35
N GLU A 110 -5.51 -5.87 -8.04
CA GLU A 110 -6.41 -4.92 -7.38
C GLU A 110 -5.90 -3.48 -7.46
N ILE A 111 -4.60 -3.25 -7.28
CA ILE A 111 -3.97 -1.94 -7.52
C ILE A 111 -4.16 -1.52 -8.99
N GLN A 112 -3.86 -2.40 -9.95
CA GLN A 112 -3.93 -2.08 -11.36
C GLN A 112 -5.35 -1.73 -11.81
N VAL A 113 -6.36 -2.52 -11.43
CA VAL A 113 -7.75 -2.26 -11.85
C VAL A 113 -8.30 -1.00 -11.19
N PHE A 114 -7.94 -0.73 -9.93
CA PHE A 114 -8.32 0.50 -9.24
C PHE A 114 -7.73 1.73 -9.95
N LEU A 115 -6.43 1.71 -10.28
CA LEU A 115 -5.78 2.79 -11.03
C LEU A 115 -6.34 2.96 -12.46
N GLN A 116 -6.96 1.92 -13.03
CA GLN A 116 -7.69 1.97 -14.30
C GLN A 116 -9.14 2.47 -14.17
N GLY A 117 -9.57 2.87 -12.97
CA GLY A 117 -10.89 3.43 -12.70
C GLY A 117 -11.97 2.43 -12.33
N ALA A 118 -11.60 1.20 -11.95
CA ALA A 118 -12.54 0.29 -11.32
C ALA A 118 -12.83 0.69 -9.87
N ASP A 119 -13.98 0.25 -9.39
CA ASP A 119 -14.38 0.29 -7.98
C ASP A 119 -13.40 -0.51 -7.10
N LEU A 120 -13.33 -0.19 -5.80
CA LEU A 120 -12.54 -0.98 -4.85
C LEU A 120 -13.07 -2.41 -4.73
N SER A 121 -12.20 -3.35 -4.40
CA SER A 121 -12.62 -4.72 -4.11
C SER A 121 -13.72 -4.77 -3.03
N PRO A 122 -14.72 -5.67 -3.14
CA PRO A 122 -15.68 -5.93 -2.07
C PRO A 122 -15.07 -6.38 -0.74
N TYR A 123 -13.80 -6.80 -0.75
CA TYR A 123 -13.05 -7.10 0.47
C TYR A 123 -12.49 -5.82 1.11
N ALA A 124 -12.09 -4.84 0.30
CA ALA A 124 -11.51 -3.58 0.77
C ALA A 124 -12.57 -2.55 1.22
N SER A 125 -13.76 -2.57 0.62
CA SER A 125 -14.86 -1.64 0.95
C SER A 125 -16.19 -2.35 1.16
N SER A 126 -16.98 -1.90 2.13
CA SER A 126 -18.38 -2.32 2.27
C SER A 126 -19.30 -1.72 1.22
N ASP A 127 -18.89 -0.62 0.58
CA ASP A 127 -19.53 -0.04 -0.61
C ASP A 127 -18.45 0.19 -1.68
N PRO A 128 -18.18 -0.81 -2.53
CA PRO A 128 -17.23 -0.71 -3.64
C PRO A 128 -17.46 0.49 -4.56
N SER A 129 -18.71 0.89 -4.75
CA SER A 129 -19.10 1.96 -5.69
C SER A 129 -18.80 3.36 -5.17
N GLN A 130 -18.56 3.48 -3.85
CA GLN A 130 -18.10 4.71 -3.26
C GLN A 130 -16.60 4.88 -3.52
N LYS A 131 -16.24 5.94 -4.25
CA LYS A 131 -14.84 6.30 -4.44
C LYS A 131 -14.18 6.62 -3.10
N PRO A 132 -12.95 6.13 -2.86
CA PRO A 132 -12.20 6.51 -1.68
C PRO A 132 -11.88 8.00 -1.71
N TYR A 133 -11.81 8.62 -0.54
CA TYR A 133 -11.37 10.02 -0.42
C TYR A 133 -9.85 10.13 -0.46
N ILE A 134 -9.34 11.23 -1.03
CA ILE A 134 -7.98 11.71 -0.73
C ILE A 134 -8.04 12.98 0.12
N PHE A 135 -7.30 12.96 1.22
CA PHE A 135 -7.09 14.11 2.09
C PHE A 135 -5.66 14.64 1.95
N CYS A 136 -5.51 15.96 1.86
CA CYS A 136 -4.22 16.65 1.88
C CYS A 136 -3.92 17.15 3.29
N GLY A 137 -3.42 16.26 4.13
CA GLY A 137 -3.19 16.44 5.55
C GLY A 137 -4.34 15.91 6.42
N GLU A 138 -4.07 15.80 7.71
CA GLU A 138 -4.96 15.15 8.69
C GLU A 138 -6.09 16.05 9.22
N GLY A 139 -6.31 17.22 8.63
CA GLY A 139 -7.29 18.20 9.15
C GLY A 139 -8.74 17.70 9.22
N ASN A 140 -9.07 16.57 8.58
CA ASN A 140 -10.39 15.94 8.71
C ASN A 140 -10.52 15.00 9.91
N TYR A 141 -9.42 14.74 10.62
CA TYR A 141 -9.38 13.85 11.76
C TYR A 141 -9.18 14.64 13.05
N GLU A 142 -10.11 14.48 13.99
CA GLU A 142 -9.95 14.96 15.35
C GLU A 142 -9.43 13.85 16.24
N ARG A 143 -8.48 14.17 17.13
CA ARG A 143 -8.04 13.22 18.16
C ARG A 143 -9.19 12.98 19.14
N TRP A 144 -9.41 11.71 19.46
CA TRP A 144 -10.46 11.26 20.37
C TRP A 144 -9.85 10.42 21.51
N ASP A 145 -10.52 10.30 22.66
CA ASP A 145 -10.11 9.41 23.74
C ASP A 145 -10.87 8.07 23.69
N TRP A 146 -10.21 7.00 24.12
CA TRP A 146 -10.83 5.67 24.28
C TRP A 146 -12.06 5.67 25.21
N TYR A 147 -12.09 6.57 26.18
CA TYR A 147 -13.16 6.67 27.19
C TYR A 147 -14.22 7.71 26.86
N ASP A 148 -14.06 8.47 25.78
CA ASP A 148 -15.09 9.37 25.27
C ASP A 148 -16.27 8.57 24.70
N GLU A 149 -17.43 9.23 24.65
CA GLU A 149 -18.65 8.67 24.05
C GLU A 149 -18.40 8.34 22.57
N ALA A 150 -18.87 7.16 22.15
CA ALA A 150 -18.85 6.78 20.75
C ALA A 150 -20.02 7.45 20.03
N LEU A 151 -19.73 8.03 18.86
CA LEU A 151 -20.68 8.78 18.06
C LEU A 151 -21.22 7.93 16.90
N ASP A 152 -22.47 8.17 16.54
CA ASP A 152 -23.10 7.61 15.35
C ASP A 152 -22.87 8.47 14.10
N GLN A 153 -23.54 8.09 13.01
CA GLN A 153 -23.48 8.76 11.71
C GLN A 153 -24.13 10.14 11.70
N ASP A 154 -24.78 10.56 12.79
CA ASP A 154 -25.37 11.87 12.98
C ASP A 154 -24.56 12.71 13.98
N MET A 155 -23.41 12.18 14.43
CA MET A 155 -22.52 12.76 15.45
C MET A 155 -23.17 12.81 16.84
N GLU A 156 -24.13 11.92 17.11
CA GLU A 156 -24.79 11.79 18.41
C GLU A 156 -24.23 10.59 19.20
N PRO A 157 -24.14 10.68 20.54
CA PRO A 157 -23.70 9.56 21.37
C PRO A 157 -24.58 8.31 21.24
N ILE A 158 -23.96 7.15 21.06
CA ILE A 158 -24.68 5.87 20.83
C ILE A 158 -25.23 5.33 22.16
N PRO A 159 -26.57 5.22 22.33
CA PRO A 159 -27.16 4.84 23.61
C PRO A 159 -26.99 3.35 23.93
N LYS A 160 -26.71 3.05 25.19
CA LYS A 160 -26.81 1.68 25.73
C LYS A 160 -28.26 1.33 25.98
N ALA A 161 -28.66 0.13 25.53
CA ALA A 161 -29.97 -0.38 25.93
C ALA A 161 -30.06 -0.44 27.47
N ARG A 162 -31.24 -0.16 28.04
CA ARG A 162 -31.44 -0.09 29.51
C ARG A 162 -30.97 -1.34 30.26
N LEU A 163 -30.97 -2.50 29.60
CA LEU A 163 -30.47 -3.77 30.14
C LEU A 163 -28.96 -3.77 30.42
N TYR A 164 -28.21 -2.82 29.85
CA TYR A 164 -26.76 -2.65 30.03
C TYR A 164 -26.41 -1.46 30.95
N GLY A 165 -27.35 -0.99 31.79
CA GLY A 165 -27.09 0.05 32.79
C GLY A 165 -27.48 1.48 32.37
N GLY A 166 -27.99 1.67 31.15
CA GLY A 166 -28.26 3.00 30.59
C GLY A 166 -26.97 3.76 30.25
N GLY A 167 -27.09 5.02 29.82
CA GLY A 167 -25.96 5.83 29.35
C GLY A 167 -25.60 5.57 27.88
N TYR A 168 -24.35 5.87 27.52
CA TYR A 168 -23.83 5.75 26.15
C TYR A 168 -22.63 4.80 26.10
N TYR A 169 -22.41 4.21 24.93
CA TYR A 169 -21.19 3.44 24.66
C TYR A 169 -19.99 4.37 24.57
N THR A 170 -18.84 3.92 25.09
CA THR A 170 -17.56 4.57 24.80
C THR A 170 -16.88 3.91 23.61
N VAL A 171 -15.89 4.60 23.02
CA VAL A 171 -15.09 4.02 21.92
C VAL A 171 -14.45 2.70 22.34
N LYS A 172 -13.93 2.60 23.56
CA LYS A 172 -13.32 1.37 24.09
C LYS A 172 -14.29 0.21 24.17
N GLU A 173 -15.54 0.46 24.54
CA GLU A 173 -16.56 -0.59 24.60
C GLU A 173 -16.99 -1.07 23.21
N MET A 174 -16.92 -0.20 22.20
CA MET A 174 -17.29 -0.53 20.83
C MET A 174 -16.16 -1.21 20.03
N TYR A 175 -14.93 -0.73 20.19
CA TYR A 175 -13.78 -1.08 19.34
C TYR A 175 -12.58 -1.66 20.10
N GLY A 176 -12.48 -1.46 21.42
CA GLY A 176 -11.28 -1.76 22.21
C GLY A 176 -10.92 -3.25 22.34
N ALA A 177 -11.76 -4.15 21.82
CA ALA A 177 -11.46 -5.58 21.77
C ALA A 177 -10.61 -5.99 20.56
N GLU A 178 -10.61 -5.16 19.51
CA GLU A 178 -9.83 -5.38 18.28
C GLU A 178 -8.59 -4.49 18.23
N PHE A 179 -8.70 -3.29 18.82
CA PHE A 179 -7.62 -2.31 18.85
C PHE A 179 -7.27 -2.02 20.31
N THR A 180 -6.00 -2.22 20.66
CA THR A 180 -5.49 -1.92 22.01
C THR A 180 -4.34 -0.95 21.89
N GLU A 181 -4.36 0.11 22.69
CA GLU A 181 -3.24 1.07 22.83
C GLU A 181 -2.94 1.92 21.58
N GLN A 182 -3.85 1.93 20.61
CA GLN A 182 -3.78 2.80 19.43
C GLN A 182 -4.32 4.20 19.74
N ASN A 183 -3.84 5.21 19.02
CA ASN A 183 -4.47 6.52 18.98
C ASN A 183 -5.83 6.41 18.27
N VAL A 184 -6.83 7.08 18.83
CA VAL A 184 -8.18 7.16 18.25
C VAL A 184 -8.33 8.50 17.56
N PHE A 185 -8.80 8.45 16.33
CA PHE A 185 -9.17 9.61 15.54
C PHE A 185 -10.61 9.46 15.06
N TYR A 186 -11.34 10.56 14.97
CA TYR A 186 -12.67 10.62 14.38
C TYR A 186 -12.64 11.48 13.12
N SER A 187 -13.07 10.92 11.98
CA SER A 187 -13.24 11.69 10.74
C SER A 187 -14.53 12.49 10.82
N LEU A 188 -14.44 13.82 10.78
CA LEU A 188 -15.63 14.70 10.78
C LEU A 188 -16.43 14.61 9.48
N LYS A 189 -15.72 14.41 8.37
CA LYS A 189 -16.32 14.31 7.03
C LYS A 189 -17.04 12.97 6.86
N ASP A 190 -16.35 11.89 7.19
CA ASP A 190 -16.85 10.55 6.94
C ASP A 190 -17.61 9.96 8.12
N LYS A 191 -17.57 10.68 9.26
CA LYS A 191 -18.26 10.33 10.50
C LYS A 191 -17.90 8.91 10.90
N GLY A 192 -16.64 8.65 11.20
CA GLY A 192 -16.16 7.31 11.53
C GLY A 192 -14.81 7.31 12.23
N TYR A 193 -14.48 6.20 12.89
CA TYR A 193 -13.27 6.08 13.69
C TYR A 193 -12.10 5.48 12.90
N LEU A 194 -10.93 6.09 13.05
CA LEU A 194 -9.63 5.58 12.61
C LEU A 194 -8.80 5.24 13.86
N PHE A 195 -8.15 4.08 13.84
CA PHE A 195 -7.23 3.65 14.89
C PHE A 195 -5.84 3.51 14.29
N SER A 196 -4.84 4.17 14.88
CA SER A 196 -3.47 4.18 14.36
C SER A 196 -2.44 4.02 15.48
N ASN A 197 -1.34 3.34 15.18
CA ASN A 197 -0.18 3.27 16.07
C ASN A 197 0.62 4.59 16.10
N GLY A 198 0.39 5.50 15.15
CA GLY A 198 1.07 6.79 15.04
C GLY A 198 0.18 7.99 15.38
N ASP A 199 0.77 9.18 15.43
CA ASP A 199 0.05 10.46 15.62
C ASP A 199 -0.34 11.07 14.25
N GLY A 200 -0.80 10.25 13.30
CA GLY A 200 -1.20 10.70 11.96
C GLY A 200 -0.04 11.29 11.16
N CYS A 201 -0.20 12.55 10.72
CA CYS A 201 0.82 13.31 9.99
C CYS A 201 1.80 14.06 10.89
N GLN A 202 1.69 13.93 12.22
CA GLN A 202 2.59 14.60 13.14
C GLN A 202 3.98 13.96 13.17
N PRO A 203 5.05 14.76 13.36
CA PRO A 203 6.37 14.22 13.62
C PRO A 203 6.38 13.37 14.89
N TYR A 204 7.05 12.22 14.84
CA TYR A 204 7.27 11.35 15.98
C TYR A 204 8.75 11.00 16.12
N VAL A 205 9.16 10.58 17.32
CA VAL A 205 10.53 10.10 17.56
C VAL A 205 10.51 8.58 17.51
N ASN A 206 11.23 8.00 16.56
CA ASN A 206 11.31 6.55 16.42
C ASN A 206 12.15 5.91 17.54
N SER A 207 12.24 4.58 17.57
CA SER A 207 12.98 3.82 18.58
C SER A 207 14.49 4.13 18.63
N GLU A 208 15.03 4.76 17.59
CA GLU A 208 16.43 5.17 17.48
C GLU A 208 16.65 6.63 17.91
N GLY A 209 15.60 7.34 18.33
CA GLY A 209 15.67 8.75 18.72
C GLY A 209 15.65 9.71 17.55
N VAL A 210 15.35 9.24 16.33
CA VAL A 210 15.29 10.08 15.12
C VAL A 210 13.87 10.59 14.94
N THR A 211 13.72 11.89 14.74
CA THR A 211 12.44 12.49 14.35
C THR A 211 12.09 12.06 12.94
N SER A 212 10.97 11.37 12.80
CA SER A 212 10.40 10.89 11.55
C SER A 212 9.04 11.56 11.33
N VAL A 213 8.61 11.67 10.09
CA VAL A 213 7.30 12.22 9.74
C VAL A 213 6.61 11.22 8.81
N SER A 214 5.35 10.92 9.08
CA SER A 214 4.55 10.09 8.18
C SER A 214 4.39 10.80 6.84
N VAL A 215 4.56 10.06 5.76
CA VAL A 215 4.41 10.56 4.39
C VAL A 215 2.97 10.44 3.93
N ALA A 216 2.28 9.37 4.31
CA ALA A 216 0.87 9.17 4.08
C ALA A 216 0.33 8.14 5.10
N PHE A 217 -0.98 7.92 5.09
CA PHE A 217 -1.61 6.77 5.71
C PHE A 217 -2.95 6.46 5.05
N THR A 218 -3.36 5.20 5.12
CA THR A 218 -4.66 4.72 4.65
C THR A 218 -5.60 4.44 5.81
N SER A 219 -6.85 4.90 5.69
CA SER A 219 -7.92 4.48 6.57
C SER A 219 -8.74 3.36 5.94
N ARG A 220 -9.09 2.35 6.73
CA ARG A 220 -9.94 1.23 6.30
C ARG A 220 -11.25 1.19 7.06
N PRO A 221 -12.29 0.57 6.49
CA PRO A 221 -13.53 0.27 7.20
C PRO A 221 -13.30 -0.52 8.48
N VAL A 222 -13.58 0.10 9.62
CA VAL A 222 -13.61 -0.57 10.91
C VAL A 222 -15.06 -0.74 11.34
N LYS A 223 -15.47 -2.00 11.53
CA LYS A 223 -16.79 -2.34 12.07
C LYS A 223 -16.67 -2.49 13.58
N ALA A 224 -17.59 -1.89 14.34
CA ALA A 224 -17.57 -2.10 15.77
C ALA A 224 -18.03 -3.53 16.10
N ARG A 225 -17.36 -4.14 17.08
CA ARG A 225 -17.61 -5.53 17.46
C ARG A 225 -18.91 -5.68 18.25
N THR A 226 -19.20 -4.68 19.07
CA THR A 226 -20.51 -4.57 19.72
C THR A 226 -21.50 -4.17 18.65
N ASN A 227 -22.56 -4.95 18.43
CA ASN A 227 -23.63 -4.63 17.49
C ASN A 227 -24.78 -3.93 18.25
N PRO A 228 -24.75 -2.59 18.40
CA PRO A 228 -25.87 -1.86 18.96
C PRO A 228 -27.09 -2.04 18.04
N SER A 229 -28.26 -1.68 18.55
CA SER A 229 -29.48 -1.70 17.75
C SER A 229 -29.54 -0.58 16.71
N GLU A 230 -28.56 0.32 16.72
CA GLU A 230 -28.49 1.52 15.89
C GLU A 230 -27.47 1.38 14.75
N PRO A 231 -27.63 2.13 13.65
CA PRO A 231 -26.67 2.15 12.55
C PRO A 231 -25.29 2.59 13.06
N GLN A 232 -24.27 1.79 12.77
CA GLN A 232 -22.90 2.16 13.10
C GLN A 232 -22.26 2.95 11.98
N THR A 233 -21.43 3.89 12.38
CA THR A 233 -20.47 4.54 11.49
C THR A 233 -19.43 3.54 11.04
N VAL A 234 -19.33 3.33 9.73
CA VAL A 234 -18.22 2.62 9.10
C VAL A 234 -17.45 3.66 8.31
N LEU A 235 -16.22 3.92 8.73
CA LEU A 235 -15.34 4.83 8.01
C LEU A 235 -15.10 4.26 6.59
N PRO A 236 -15.44 4.97 5.52
CA PRO A 236 -15.12 4.54 4.17
C PRO A 236 -13.60 4.48 3.99
N PRO A 237 -13.11 3.69 3.04
CA PRO A 237 -11.69 3.70 2.72
C PRO A 237 -11.24 5.11 2.27
N SER A 238 -10.09 5.55 2.75
CA SER A 238 -9.51 6.83 2.33
C SER A 238 -7.99 6.81 2.43
N LEU A 239 -7.35 7.75 1.75
CA LEU A 239 -5.91 7.92 1.76
C LEU A 239 -5.59 9.37 2.16
N THR A 240 -4.77 9.54 3.19
CA THR A 240 -4.33 10.85 3.65
C THR A 240 -2.87 11.05 3.29
N LEU A 241 -2.60 12.04 2.45
CA LEU A 241 -1.24 12.45 2.09
C LEU A 241 -0.79 13.55 3.04
N CYS A 242 0.28 13.28 3.78
CA CYS A 242 0.82 14.23 4.74
C CYS A 242 1.60 15.36 4.04
N PRO A 243 1.80 16.50 4.71
CA PRO A 243 2.58 17.61 4.16
C PRO A 243 3.96 17.19 3.63
N ALA A 244 4.61 16.21 4.27
CA ALA A 244 5.90 15.66 3.82
C ALA A 244 5.88 15.07 2.38
N THR A 245 4.73 14.58 1.92
CA THR A 245 4.53 14.07 0.55
C THR A 245 4.15 15.16 -0.43
N LEU A 246 3.43 16.18 0.03
CA LEU A 246 2.79 17.17 -0.85
C LEU A 246 3.59 18.46 -1.00
N ASP A 247 4.36 18.82 0.04
CA ASP A 247 5.21 20.00 0.04
C ASP A 247 6.57 19.66 -0.56
N ALA A 248 7.23 20.66 -1.17
CA ALA A 248 8.51 20.48 -1.86
C ALA A 248 9.51 19.70 -0.99
N PRO A 249 10.24 18.73 -1.57
CA PRO A 249 10.89 17.65 -0.81
C PRO A 249 11.77 18.23 0.29
N SER A 250 11.39 17.97 1.54
CA SER A 250 12.03 18.60 2.69
C SER A 250 13.44 18.06 2.96
N ASN A 251 13.89 16.99 2.29
CA ASN A 251 15.12 16.26 2.63
C ASN A 251 15.88 15.60 1.46
N ASN A 252 15.88 16.18 0.24
CA ASN A 252 16.50 15.59 -0.97
C ASN A 252 15.90 14.22 -1.40
N GLU A 253 14.77 13.80 -0.85
CA GLU A 253 14.05 12.62 -1.33
C GLU A 253 13.44 12.92 -2.71
N PRO A 254 13.59 12.02 -3.70
CA PRO A 254 13.02 12.23 -5.02
C PRO A 254 11.50 12.21 -4.91
N ALA A 255 10.82 13.15 -5.55
CA ALA A 255 9.36 13.20 -5.48
C ALA A 255 8.75 12.19 -6.47
N LEU A 256 9.33 12.12 -7.66
CA LEU A 256 8.88 11.28 -8.76
C LEU A 256 9.96 10.30 -9.20
N LEU A 257 9.57 9.23 -9.92
CA LEU A 257 10.48 8.28 -10.56
C LEU A 257 11.41 9.00 -11.55
N SER A 258 10.91 10.05 -12.20
CA SER A 258 11.69 10.89 -13.13
C SER A 258 12.78 11.74 -12.44
N ASP A 259 12.69 11.94 -11.12
CA ASP A 259 13.72 12.65 -10.35
C ASP A 259 14.90 11.74 -9.96
N ILE A 260 14.74 10.42 -10.13
CA ILE A 260 15.75 9.45 -9.71
C ILE A 260 16.84 9.30 -10.78
N THR A 261 18.10 9.28 -10.34
CA THR A 261 19.23 8.92 -11.21
C THR A 261 19.39 7.40 -11.24
N TYR A 262 19.43 6.83 -12.44
CA TYR A 262 19.64 5.38 -12.63
C TYR A 262 21.02 4.95 -12.09
N PRO A 263 21.11 3.92 -11.25
CA PRO A 263 22.38 3.53 -10.63
C PRO A 263 23.33 2.85 -11.61
N THR A 264 24.64 2.99 -11.38
CA THR A 264 25.68 2.33 -12.19
C THR A 264 26.48 1.33 -11.35
N PRO A 265 27.13 0.34 -11.97
CA PRO A 265 27.97 -0.63 -11.25
C PRO A 265 29.11 0.00 -10.45
N GLU A 266 29.60 1.17 -10.86
CA GLU A 266 30.70 1.89 -10.21
C GLU A 266 30.25 2.71 -8.99
N ALA A 267 28.96 3.02 -8.90
CA ALA A 267 28.36 3.82 -7.83
C ALA A 267 27.08 3.13 -7.33
N PRO A 268 27.20 2.00 -6.62
CA PRO A 268 26.04 1.29 -6.13
C PRO A 268 25.32 2.11 -5.06
N VAL A 269 23.99 2.06 -5.09
CA VAL A 269 23.08 2.78 -4.19
C VAL A 269 22.13 1.80 -3.53
N ALA A 270 21.64 2.15 -2.34
CA ALA A 270 20.63 1.37 -1.66
C ALA A 270 19.24 1.73 -2.22
N LEU A 271 18.33 0.75 -2.34
CA LEU A 271 17.00 0.99 -2.91
C LEU A 271 16.15 1.93 -2.05
N ASP A 272 16.31 1.88 -0.73
CA ASP A 272 15.64 2.75 0.24
C ASP A 272 16.05 4.22 0.07
N SER A 273 17.29 4.50 -0.35
CA SER A 273 17.73 5.85 -0.73
C SER A 273 17.12 6.38 -2.04
N MET A 274 16.39 5.54 -2.77
CA MET A 274 15.72 5.86 -4.03
C MET A 274 14.19 5.80 -3.93
N VAL A 275 13.64 5.60 -2.72
CA VAL A 275 12.20 5.62 -2.51
C VAL A 275 11.67 7.03 -2.79
N THR A 276 10.70 7.12 -3.69
CA THR A 276 10.03 8.37 -4.03
C THR A 276 8.78 8.58 -3.21
N GLN A 277 8.30 9.82 -3.16
CA GLN A 277 6.95 10.11 -2.66
C GLN A 277 5.87 9.29 -3.40
N SER A 278 6.05 9.04 -4.71
CA SER A 278 5.14 8.18 -5.48
C SER A 278 5.22 6.70 -5.08
N ALA A 279 6.40 6.20 -4.69
CA ALA A 279 6.53 4.86 -4.15
C ALA A 279 5.86 4.75 -2.76
N SER A 280 5.96 5.77 -1.91
CA SER A 280 5.21 5.81 -0.65
C SER A 280 3.69 5.86 -0.87
N MET A 281 3.21 6.60 -1.87
CA MET A 281 1.78 6.52 -2.25
C MET A 281 1.41 5.12 -2.76
N PHE A 282 2.31 4.45 -3.48
CA PHE A 282 2.09 3.08 -3.95
C PHE A 282 1.95 2.07 -2.80
N HIS A 283 2.72 2.24 -1.73
CA HIS A 283 2.55 1.49 -0.48
C HIS A 283 1.12 1.64 0.04
N GLU A 284 0.61 2.88 0.13
CA GLU A 284 -0.76 3.13 0.60
C GLU A 284 -1.83 2.52 -0.31
N LEU A 285 -1.60 2.50 -1.63
CA LEU A 285 -2.52 1.82 -2.54
C LEU A 285 -2.63 0.32 -2.24
N ALA A 286 -1.56 -0.35 -1.80
CA ALA A 286 -1.64 -1.74 -1.38
C ALA A 286 -2.54 -1.91 -0.15
N HIS A 287 -2.54 -0.93 0.77
CA HIS A 287 -3.49 -0.91 1.87
C HIS A 287 -4.92 -0.62 1.41
N LEU A 288 -5.08 0.32 0.49
CA LEU A 288 -6.40 0.80 0.06
C LEU A 288 -7.19 -0.27 -0.70
N THR A 289 -6.50 -1.06 -1.54
CA THR A 289 -7.15 -1.98 -2.49
C THR A 289 -7.33 -3.40 -1.92
N THR A 290 -6.81 -3.67 -0.72
CA THR A 290 -6.92 -4.98 -0.06
C THR A 290 -7.28 -4.82 1.42
N ASP A 291 -7.79 -5.88 2.06
CA ASP A 291 -8.10 -5.89 3.51
C ASP A 291 -7.03 -6.58 4.37
N TYR A 292 -6.12 -7.34 3.75
CA TYR A 292 -5.19 -8.21 4.46
C TYR A 292 -3.74 -7.74 4.46
N VAL A 293 -3.37 -6.81 3.58
CA VAL A 293 -2.02 -6.20 3.54
C VAL A 293 -1.90 -5.19 4.68
N VAL A 294 -0.84 -5.29 5.48
CA VAL A 294 -0.61 -4.51 6.70
C VAL A 294 0.87 -4.13 6.80
N ASP A 295 1.21 -3.35 7.82
CA ASP A 295 2.59 -2.90 8.08
C ASP A 295 3.32 -3.85 9.03
N TYR A 296 3.92 -4.90 8.48
CA TYR A 296 4.77 -5.78 9.29
C TYR A 296 6.17 -5.19 9.47
N TRP A 297 6.77 -4.67 8.40
CA TRP A 297 8.17 -4.23 8.38
C TRP A 297 8.40 -3.06 7.43
N TYR A 298 9.11 -2.04 7.89
CA TYR A 298 9.45 -0.85 7.09
C TYR A 298 10.87 -0.84 6.50
N PRO A 299 11.95 -1.05 7.29
CA PRO A 299 13.30 -0.90 6.74
C PRO A 299 13.60 -1.97 5.69
N LEU A 300 14.16 -1.57 4.55
CA LEU A 300 14.44 -2.45 3.41
C LEU A 300 15.19 -3.73 3.79
N ASN A 301 16.22 -3.61 4.63
CA ASN A 301 16.99 -4.76 5.11
C ASN A 301 16.15 -5.71 5.95
N VAL A 302 15.20 -5.20 6.74
CA VAL A 302 14.27 -5.99 7.55
C VAL A 302 13.24 -6.68 6.67
N VAL A 303 12.71 -5.98 5.66
CA VAL A 303 11.78 -6.53 4.66
C VAL A 303 12.41 -7.73 3.96
N ILE A 304 13.60 -7.56 3.38
CA ILE A 304 14.30 -8.65 2.67
C ILE A 304 14.69 -9.78 3.63
N ALA A 305 15.23 -9.45 4.81
CA ALA A 305 15.65 -10.48 5.76
C ALA A 305 14.48 -11.34 6.24
N ASN A 306 13.31 -10.74 6.53
CA ASN A 306 12.14 -11.49 6.96
C ASN A 306 11.48 -12.27 5.82
N ALA A 307 11.49 -11.74 4.60
CA ALA A 307 11.01 -12.46 3.43
C ALA A 307 11.84 -13.73 3.19
N VAL A 308 13.17 -13.65 3.26
CA VAL A 308 14.09 -14.75 2.90
C VAL A 308 14.41 -15.72 4.05
N TYR A 309 14.57 -15.24 5.28
CA TYR A 309 15.15 -16.06 6.37
C TYR A 309 14.14 -16.58 7.41
N SER A 310 12.88 -16.16 7.36
CA SER A 310 11.86 -16.63 8.31
C SER A 310 11.30 -17.98 7.87
N SER A 311 11.86 -19.05 8.44
CA SER A 311 11.79 -20.45 7.97
C SER A 311 10.40 -21.09 7.86
N ASP A 312 9.32 -20.44 8.30
CA ASP A 312 7.96 -21.01 8.23
C ASP A 312 6.87 -20.00 7.82
N GLN A 313 7.17 -18.69 7.84
CA GLN A 313 6.15 -17.65 7.59
C GLN A 313 6.66 -16.44 6.79
N GLY A 314 7.94 -16.42 6.39
CA GLY A 314 8.54 -15.28 5.69
C GLY A 314 7.76 -14.85 4.47
N GLY A 315 7.50 -15.80 3.56
CA GLY A 315 6.75 -15.51 2.34
C GLY A 315 5.28 -15.13 2.58
N THR A 316 4.62 -15.80 3.53
CA THR A 316 3.23 -15.45 3.91
C THR A 316 3.14 -14.02 4.43
N LEU A 317 3.99 -13.64 5.38
CA LEU A 317 3.97 -12.30 5.97
C LEU A 317 4.45 -11.23 4.98
N ALA A 318 5.45 -11.54 4.14
CA ALA A 318 5.92 -10.64 3.09
C ALA A 318 4.83 -10.38 2.03
N SER A 319 4.07 -11.40 1.63
CA SER A 319 2.91 -11.22 0.73
C SER A 319 1.77 -10.41 1.35
N ARG A 320 1.86 -10.11 2.65
CA ARG A 320 0.90 -9.30 3.40
C ARG A 320 1.53 -8.01 3.92
N ASN A 321 2.73 -7.65 3.49
CA ASN A 321 3.45 -6.45 3.93
C ASN A 321 3.43 -5.39 2.81
N ALA A 322 2.89 -4.20 3.05
CA ALA A 322 2.79 -3.17 2.01
C ALA A 322 4.16 -2.76 1.46
N GLU A 323 5.18 -2.66 2.30
CA GLU A 323 6.57 -2.35 1.89
C GLU A 323 7.14 -3.37 0.92
N SER A 324 6.79 -4.64 1.06
CA SER A 324 7.24 -5.68 0.13
C SER A 324 6.74 -5.36 -1.28
N TYR A 325 5.49 -4.91 -1.43
CA TYR A 325 4.93 -4.50 -2.72
C TYR A 325 5.60 -3.24 -3.27
N MET A 326 5.80 -2.22 -2.43
CA MET A 326 6.47 -0.98 -2.81
C MET A 326 7.90 -1.24 -3.30
N TYR A 327 8.74 -1.89 -2.48
CA TYR A 327 10.14 -2.14 -2.83
C TYR A 327 10.26 -3.08 -4.03
N PHE A 328 9.41 -4.11 -4.11
CA PHE A 328 9.40 -5.00 -5.28
C PHE A 328 9.07 -4.23 -6.56
N ALA A 329 7.98 -3.44 -6.56
CA ALA A 329 7.57 -2.68 -7.74
C ALA A 329 8.66 -1.70 -8.19
N LEU A 330 9.29 -0.99 -7.24
CA LEU A 330 10.40 -0.08 -7.53
C LEU A 330 11.63 -0.81 -8.08
N ALA A 331 12.03 -1.93 -7.47
CA ALA A 331 13.15 -2.74 -7.94
C ALA A 331 12.92 -3.29 -9.36
N VAL A 332 11.71 -3.78 -9.64
CA VAL A 332 11.32 -4.25 -10.97
C VAL A 332 11.26 -3.09 -11.97
N TRP A 333 10.81 -1.90 -11.56
CA TRP A 333 10.81 -0.72 -12.42
C TRP A 333 12.22 -0.38 -12.89
N PHE A 334 13.22 -0.36 -11.99
CA PHE A 334 14.62 -0.19 -12.37
C PHE A 334 15.11 -1.30 -13.30
N TYR A 335 14.78 -2.55 -13.00
CA TYR A 335 15.19 -3.68 -13.83
C TYR A 335 14.63 -3.60 -15.26
N LYS A 336 13.34 -3.25 -15.39
CA LYS A 336 12.62 -3.15 -16.67
C LYS A 336 13.04 -1.93 -17.49
N ASN A 337 13.34 -0.80 -16.83
CA ASN A 337 13.60 0.49 -17.48
C ASN A 337 15.09 0.85 -17.57
N ALA A 338 15.97 -0.15 -17.74
CA ALA A 338 17.39 0.08 -17.93
C ALA A 338 17.68 0.97 -19.15
N PRO A 339 18.47 2.06 -19.02
CA PRO A 339 18.89 2.86 -20.15
C PRO A 339 19.57 2.03 -21.24
N SER A 340 19.36 2.41 -22.50
CA SER A 340 19.93 1.69 -23.64
C SER A 340 21.46 1.56 -23.52
N GLY A 341 21.97 0.34 -23.66
CA GLY A 341 23.40 0.04 -23.55
C GLY A 341 23.91 -0.15 -22.11
N THR A 342 23.04 -0.11 -21.10
CA THR A 342 23.40 -0.38 -19.70
C THR A 342 22.89 -1.75 -19.24
N THR A 343 23.53 -2.30 -18.20
CA THR A 343 23.03 -3.49 -17.52
C THR A 343 21.81 -3.13 -16.66
N PRO A 344 20.74 -3.95 -16.66
CA PRO A 344 19.63 -3.78 -15.72
C PRO A 344 20.11 -3.72 -14.27
N ALA A 345 19.64 -2.72 -13.54
CA ALA A 345 19.93 -2.56 -12.13
C ALA A 345 19.14 -3.62 -11.36
N THR A 346 19.84 -4.31 -10.47
CA THR A 346 19.30 -5.36 -9.62
C THR A 346 19.36 -4.92 -8.16
N PHE A 347 18.39 -5.34 -7.34
CA PHE A 347 18.33 -4.97 -5.92
C PHE A 347 18.09 -6.19 -5.02
N TYR A 348 18.69 -7.34 -5.34
CA TYR A 348 18.38 -8.60 -4.66
C TYR A 348 18.61 -8.58 -3.14
N ARG A 349 19.53 -7.76 -2.64
CA ARG A 349 19.77 -7.57 -1.20
C ARG A 349 19.61 -6.11 -0.80
N GLY A 350 18.86 -5.35 -1.60
CA GLY A 350 18.59 -3.94 -1.38
C GLY A 350 19.66 -3.00 -1.93
N MET A 351 20.77 -3.49 -2.51
CA MET A 351 21.78 -2.65 -3.15
C MET A 351 21.75 -2.82 -4.67
N SER A 352 21.91 -1.72 -5.40
CA SER A 352 21.90 -1.74 -6.87
C SER A 352 23.07 -2.56 -7.42
N ASN A 353 22.86 -3.25 -8.54
CA ASN A 353 23.87 -4.06 -9.24
C ASN A 353 24.40 -5.22 -8.37
N ASP A 354 23.60 -5.66 -7.40
CA ASP A 354 23.87 -6.87 -6.64
C ASP A 354 23.97 -8.09 -7.57
N PRO A 355 25.06 -8.88 -7.48
CA PRO A 355 25.19 -10.08 -8.29
C PRO A 355 24.11 -11.10 -7.91
N ILE A 356 23.56 -11.80 -8.91
CA ILE A 356 22.71 -12.96 -8.65
C ILE A 356 23.56 -13.99 -7.91
N ARG A 357 23.13 -14.36 -6.70
CA ARG A 357 23.56 -15.59 -6.05
C ARG A 357 22.37 -16.52 -5.99
N ILE A 358 22.26 -17.38 -6.99
CA ILE A 358 21.42 -18.57 -6.85
C ILE A 358 22.13 -19.41 -5.77
N PRO A 359 21.49 -19.76 -4.65
CA PRO A 359 22.07 -20.73 -3.73
C PRO A 359 22.40 -21.99 -4.55
N ASP A 360 23.65 -22.41 -4.53
CA ASP A 360 24.02 -23.72 -5.06
C ASP A 360 23.31 -24.76 -4.18
N ASN A 361 22.21 -25.33 -4.68
CA ASN A 361 21.48 -26.42 -4.03
C ASN A 361 22.28 -27.73 -4.06
#